data_AF-A0A174FIQ7-F1
#
_entry.id   AF-A0A174FIQ7-F1
#
_cell.length_a   1.000
_cell.length_b   1.000
_cell.length_c   1.000
_cell.angle_alpha   90.00
_cell.angle_beta   90.00
_cell.angle_gamma   90.00
#
_symmetry.space_group_name_H-M   'P 1'
#
loop_
_entity.id
_entity.type
_entity.pdbx_description
1 polymer ?
#
loop_
_entity_poly.entity_id
_entity_poly.type
_entity_poly.pdbx_seq_one_letter_code
_entity_poly.pdbx_strand_id
1 'polypeptide(L)'
;MYDALEVSQYIIDYCREKKYCMSNLKLQKVLYYVQAEFLVVTNKPCFKDKIEAWMFGPVVKSVYRNYRVYAGGNIAVGNSKQRHHIKKRDMELIQGIVDECDQYSNSSLMQIIFKQSPYRDVYQKYFHNTISNKTLKDFFEEE
;
A
#
# COMPACT_ATOMS: atom_id res chain seq x y z
N MET A 1 8.11 8.93 9.92
CA MET A 1 7.87 8.49 8.53
C MET A 1 8.90 7.44 8.21
N TYR A 2 8.45 6.32 7.68
CA TYR A 2 9.28 5.17 7.32
C TYR A 2 9.69 5.22 5.85
N ASP A 3 10.55 4.29 5.46
CA ASP A 3 10.78 3.97 4.05
C ASP A 3 9.68 3.03 3.55
N ALA A 4 9.15 3.26 2.34
CA ALA A 4 8.10 2.38 1.84
C ALA A 4 8.59 0.93 1.64
N LEU A 5 9.88 0.72 1.39
CA LEU A 5 10.44 -0.63 1.33
C LEU A 5 10.40 -1.32 2.69
N GLU A 6 10.75 -0.62 3.77
CA GLU A 6 10.67 -1.16 5.13
C GLU A 6 9.23 -1.53 5.50
N VAL A 7 8.27 -0.64 5.23
CA VAL A 7 6.84 -0.91 5.44
C VAL A 7 6.38 -2.11 4.61
N SER A 8 6.79 -2.19 3.34
CA SER A 8 6.41 -3.30 2.46
C SER A 8 6.99 -4.65 2.90
N GLN A 9 8.24 -4.66 3.38
CA GLN A 9 8.89 -5.84 3.93
C GLN A 9 8.14 -6.33 5.16
N TYR A 10 7.76 -5.41 6.06
CA TYR A 10 6.97 -5.73 7.24
C TYR A 10 5.60 -6.32 6.89
N ILE A 11 4.87 -5.73 5.92
CA ILE A 11 3.59 -6.26 5.44
C ILE A 11 3.77 -7.69 4.91
N ILE A 12 4.79 -7.94 4.09
CA ILE A 12 5.04 -9.27 3.53
C ILE A 12 5.34 -10.30 4.62
N ASP A 13 6.14 -9.93 5.62
CA ASP A 13 6.45 -10.80 6.76
C ASP A 13 5.18 -11.13 7.57
N TYR A 14 4.33 -10.13 7.82
CA TYR A 14 3.05 -10.33 8.51
C TYR A 14 2.10 -11.23 7.71
N CYS A 15 1.94 -11.00 6.41
CA CYS A 15 1.14 -11.86 5.53
C CYS A 15 1.63 -13.31 5.55
N ARG A 16 2.95 -13.54 5.60
CA ARG A 16 3.50 -14.89 5.72
C ARG A 16 3.08 -15.57 7.02
N GLU A 17 3.17 -14.87 8.14
CA GLU A 17 2.75 -15.40 9.45
C GLU A 17 1.25 -15.75 9.46
N LYS A 18 0.43 -14.96 8.77
CA LYS A 18 -1.02 -15.18 8.60
C LYS A 18 -1.39 -16.17 7.48
N LYS A 19 -0.43 -16.60 6.66
CA LYS A 19 -0.64 -17.40 5.43
C LYS A 19 -1.51 -16.69 4.38
N TYR A 20 -1.44 -15.37 4.33
CA TYR A 20 -2.09 -14.56 3.31
C TYR A 20 -1.28 -14.54 2.01
N CYS A 21 -1.99 -14.49 0.88
CA CYS A 21 -1.38 -14.36 -0.43
C CYS A 21 -1.15 -12.88 -0.75
N MET A 22 0.11 -12.48 -0.88
CA MET A 22 0.51 -11.11 -1.19
C MET A 22 1.30 -11.07 -2.50
N SER A 23 0.67 -10.59 -3.57
CA SER A 23 1.35 -10.32 -4.84
C SER A 23 1.88 -8.88 -4.88
N ASN A 24 2.81 -8.59 -5.79
CA ASN A 24 3.30 -7.22 -5.98
C ASN A 24 2.15 -6.25 -6.29
N LEU A 25 1.17 -6.68 -7.08
CA LEU A 25 0.01 -5.84 -7.40
C LEU A 25 -0.87 -5.59 -6.17
N LYS A 26 -1.16 -6.61 -5.33
CA LYS A 26 -1.98 -6.44 -4.11
C LYS A 26 -1.26 -5.51 -3.12
N LEU A 27 0.06 -5.69 -2.97
CA LEU A 27 0.91 -4.88 -2.09
C LEU A 27 0.81 -3.37 -2.39
N GLN A 28 0.71 -2.98 -3.66
CA GLN A 28 0.55 -1.56 -4.01
C GLN A 28 -0.77 -0.96 -3.48
N LYS A 29 -1.86 -1.75 -3.47
CA LYS A 29 -3.17 -1.29 -2.96
C LYS A 29 -3.15 -1.22 -1.44
N VAL A 30 -2.53 -2.21 -0.80
CA VAL A 30 -2.34 -2.18 0.66
C VAL A 30 -1.55 -0.94 1.08
N LEU A 31 -0.46 -0.61 0.38
CA LEU A 31 0.32 0.61 0.68
C LEU A 31 -0.49 1.90 0.50
N TYR A 32 -1.39 1.95 -0.48
CA TYR A 32 -2.31 3.08 -0.66
C TYR A 32 -3.23 3.25 0.55
N TYR A 33 -3.87 2.18 1.02
CA TYR A 33 -4.73 2.23 2.21
C TYR A 33 -3.94 2.47 3.51
N VAL A 34 -2.75 1.89 3.65
CA VAL A 34 -1.87 2.16 4.82
C VAL A 34 -1.50 3.65 4.87
N GLN A 35 -1.18 4.26 3.73
CA GLN A 35 -0.87 5.69 3.70
C GLN A 35 -2.09 6.53 4.07
N ALA A 36 -3.28 6.17 3.57
CA ALA A 36 -4.54 6.84 3.90
C ALA A 36 -4.85 6.76 5.40
N GLU A 37 -4.83 5.56 5.97
CA GLU A 37 -5.12 5.30 7.39
C GLU A 37 -4.22 6.13 8.31
N PHE A 38 -2.92 6.18 8.01
CA PHE A 38 -1.97 6.97 8.80
C PHE A 38 -2.26 8.47 8.72
N LEU A 39 -2.65 8.96 7.54
CA LEU A 39 -2.99 10.37 7.35
C LEU A 39 -4.25 10.75 8.14
N VAL A 40 -5.25 9.88 8.20
CA VAL A 40 -6.49 10.12 8.97
C VAL A 40 -6.21 9.99 10.48
N VAL A 41 -5.66 8.86 10.92
CA VAL A 41 -5.54 8.54 12.36
C VAL A 41 -4.44 9.32 13.05
N THR A 42 -3.32 9.59 12.37
CA THR A 42 -2.12 10.18 13.00
C THR A 42 -1.82 11.60 12.50
N ASN A 43 -2.58 12.08 11.51
CA ASN A 43 -2.33 13.34 10.80
C ASN A 43 -0.92 13.40 10.19
N LYS A 44 -0.30 12.24 9.94
CA LYS A 44 1.07 12.10 9.43
C LYS A 44 1.15 10.93 8.45
N PRO A 45 1.91 11.06 7.36
CA PRO A 45 2.10 9.95 6.43
C PRO A 45 2.86 8.78 7.05
N CYS A 46 2.52 7.55 6.64
CA CYS A 46 3.23 6.33 7.07
C CYS A 46 4.67 6.35 6.53
N PHE A 47 4.81 6.51 5.21
CA PHE A 47 6.09 6.53 4.51
C PHE A 47 6.28 7.81 3.67
N LYS A 48 7.53 8.06 3.28
CA LYS A 48 7.94 9.26 2.51
C LYS A 48 7.76 9.15 1.00
N ASP A 49 7.76 7.92 0.47
CA ASP A 49 7.64 7.66 -0.96
C ASP A 49 6.30 8.16 -1.52
N LYS A 50 6.35 8.61 -2.78
CA LYS A 50 5.15 9.06 -3.49
C LYS A 50 4.36 7.88 -4.03
N ILE A 51 3.04 8.05 -4.04
CA ILE A 51 2.12 7.14 -4.72
C ILE A 51 1.78 7.75 -6.09
N GLU A 52 2.05 7.01 -7.15
CA GLU A 52 1.74 7.40 -8.54
C GLU A 52 0.46 6.69 -9.01
N ALA A 53 -0.42 7.38 -9.73
CA ALA A 53 -1.62 6.79 -10.33
C ALA A 53 -1.26 6.14 -11.68
N TRP A 54 -1.12 4.80 -11.70
CA TRP A 54 -0.80 4.03 -12.90
C TRP A 54 -2.02 3.30 -13.43
N MET A 55 -1.98 2.81 -14.67
CA MET A 55 -3.10 2.10 -15.34
C MET A 55 -3.76 0.99 -14.51
N PHE A 56 -3.02 0.30 -13.64
CA PHE A 56 -3.52 -0.82 -12.83
C PHE A 56 -3.61 -0.51 -11.32
N GLY A 57 -3.78 0.77 -11.01
CA GLY A 57 -3.94 1.27 -9.64
C GLY A 57 -2.77 2.13 -9.16
N PRO A 58 -2.84 2.58 -7.90
CA PRO A 58 -1.77 3.31 -7.26
C PRO A 58 -0.49 2.47 -7.22
N VAL A 59 0.67 3.10 -7.36
CA VAL A 59 1.98 2.46 -7.35
C VAL A 59 2.97 3.29 -6.56
N VAL A 60 3.57 2.68 -5.55
CA VAL A 60 4.81 3.14 -4.93
C VAL A 60 5.96 2.55 -5.74
N LYS A 61 6.57 3.39 -6.58
CA LYS A 61 7.52 2.96 -7.63
C LYS A 61 8.74 2.20 -7.11
N SER A 62 9.28 2.60 -5.95
CA SER A 62 10.41 1.93 -5.29
C SER A 62 10.05 0.48 -4.92
N VAL A 63 8.91 0.30 -4.24
CA VAL A 63 8.37 -1.02 -3.86
C VAL A 63 8.04 -1.86 -5.08
N TYR A 64 7.32 -1.31 -6.05
CA TYR A 64 6.94 -2.07 -7.26
C TYR A 64 8.15 -2.62 -7.99
N ARG A 65 9.20 -1.80 -8.15
CA ARG A 65 10.46 -2.22 -8.79
C ARG A 65 11.17 -3.31 -8.00
N ASN A 66 11.17 -3.22 -6.68
CA ASN A 66 11.82 -4.21 -5.81
C ASN A 66 11.17 -5.60 -5.94
N TYR A 67 9.84 -5.66 -6.03
CA TYR A 67 9.10 -6.92 -6.12
C TYR A 67 8.59 -7.27 -7.53
N ARG A 68 9.05 -6.57 -8.58
CA ARG A 68 8.57 -6.78 -9.96
C ARG A 68 8.78 -8.19 -10.49
N VAL A 69 9.83 -8.88 -10.01
CA VAL A 69 10.17 -10.25 -10.44
C VAL A 69 9.07 -11.25 -10.10
N TYR A 70 8.26 -10.97 -9.08
CA TYR A 70 7.15 -11.82 -8.67
C TYR A 70 5.88 -11.58 -9.51
N ALA A 71 5.83 -10.52 -10.32
CA ALA A 71 4.69 -10.17 -11.17
C ALA A 71 3.33 -10.28 -10.43
N GLY A 72 2.41 -11.10 -10.94
CA GLY A 72 1.12 -11.39 -10.30
C GLY A 72 1.15 -12.53 -9.27
N GLY A 73 2.30 -13.21 -9.12
CA GLY A 73 2.50 -14.30 -8.18
C GLY A 73 2.70 -13.83 -6.74
N ASN A 74 2.61 -14.78 -5.81
CA ASN A 74 2.86 -14.54 -4.40
C ASN A 74 4.34 -14.19 -4.17
N ILE A 75 4.61 -13.15 -3.37
CA ILE A 75 5.96 -12.72 -3.06
C ILE A 75 6.57 -13.71 -2.05
N ALA A 76 7.47 -14.56 -2.52
CA ALA A 76 8.28 -15.44 -1.68
C ALA A 76 9.63 -14.76 -1.39
N VAL A 77 9.71 -13.99 -0.29
CA VAL A 77 11.00 -13.47 0.22
C VAL A 77 11.64 -14.54 1.11
N GLY A 78 12.97 -14.59 1.23
CA GLY A 78 13.68 -15.59 2.04
C GLY A 78 13.24 -15.67 3.52
N ASN A 79 13.63 -16.74 4.21
CA ASN A 79 13.22 -17.07 5.59
C ASN A 79 13.83 -16.20 6.70
N SER A 80 14.61 -15.18 6.39
CA SER A 80 15.21 -14.33 7.41
C SER A 80 14.18 -13.36 7.97
N LYS A 81 13.74 -13.58 9.22
CA LYS A 81 12.98 -12.57 9.99
C LYS A 81 13.85 -11.32 10.11
N GLN A 82 13.49 -10.28 9.37
CA GLN A 82 14.19 -9.01 9.48
C GLN A 82 13.68 -8.26 10.71
N ARG A 83 14.58 -7.55 11.39
CA ARG A 83 14.17 -6.61 12.43
C ARG A 83 13.69 -5.34 11.74
N HIS A 84 12.42 -4.99 11.98
CA HIS A 84 11.80 -3.78 11.45
C HIS A 84 11.91 -2.65 12.48
N HIS A 85 12.25 -1.44 12.06
CA HIS A 85 12.30 -0.26 12.93
C HIS A 85 10.96 0.50 12.93
N ILE A 86 9.85 -0.24 12.91
CA ILE A 86 8.49 0.31 12.96
C ILE A 86 8.00 0.28 14.41
N LYS A 87 7.39 1.39 14.87
CA LYS A 87 6.83 1.46 16.22
C LYS A 87 5.67 0.49 16.37
N LYS A 88 5.51 -0.12 17.55
CA LYS A 88 4.43 -1.08 17.83
C LYS A 88 3.02 -0.55 17.50
N ARG A 89 2.73 0.71 17.85
CA ARG A 89 1.44 1.34 17.51
C ARG A 89 1.21 1.43 15.99
N ASP A 90 2.26 1.76 15.25
CA ASP A 90 2.19 1.91 13.80
C ASP A 90 2.06 0.52 13.13
N MET A 91 2.71 -0.50 13.71
CA MET A 91 2.55 -1.90 13.32
C MET A 91 1.08 -2.36 13.43
N GLU A 92 0.38 -2.00 14.51
CA GLU A 92 -1.04 -2.36 14.72
C GLU A 92 -1.95 -1.74 13.66
N LEU A 93 -1.72 -0.47 13.29
CA LEU A 93 -2.46 0.19 12.19
C LEU A 93 -2.22 -0.50 10.85
N ILE A 94 -0.96 -0.81 10.53
CA ILE A 94 -0.60 -1.51 9.30
C ILE A 94 -1.27 -2.89 9.25
N GLN A 95 -1.23 -3.64 10.35
CA GLN A 95 -1.84 -4.97 10.45
C GLN A 95 -3.36 -4.92 10.23
N GLY A 96 -4.06 -3.94 10.81
CA GLY A 96 -5.51 -3.77 10.60
C GLY A 96 -5.86 -3.60 9.12
N ILE A 97 -5.14 -2.72 8.42
CA ILE A 97 -5.34 -2.51 6.97
C ILE A 97 -5.00 -3.76 6.17
N VAL A 98 -3.95 -4.50 6.55
CA VAL A 98 -3.60 -5.76 5.87
C VAL A 98 -4.70 -6.80 6.04
N ASP A 99 -5.22 -6.97 7.26
CA ASP A 99 -6.26 -7.95 7.58
C ASP A 99 -7.57 -7.62 6.84
N GLU A 100 -7.91 -6.34 6.72
CA GLU A 100 -9.07 -5.87 5.95
C GLU A 100 -8.88 -6.08 4.45
N CYS A 101 -7.74 -5.62 3.90
CA CYS A 101 -7.42 -5.80 2.49
C CYS A 101 -7.31 -7.28 2.08
N ASP A 102 -7.04 -8.18 3.02
CA ASP A 102 -6.94 -9.60 2.70
C ASP A 102 -8.28 -10.20 2.25
N GLN A 103 -9.39 -9.69 2.77
CA GLN A 103 -10.76 -10.10 2.41
C GLN A 103 -11.12 -9.82 0.94
N TYR A 104 -10.31 -9.00 0.27
CA TYR A 104 -10.54 -8.59 -1.10
C TYR A 104 -9.49 -9.16 -2.05
N SER A 105 -9.94 -9.52 -3.26
CA SER A 105 -9.03 -9.80 -4.35
C SER A 105 -8.32 -8.51 -4.81
N ASN A 106 -7.14 -8.64 -5.44
CA ASN A 106 -6.46 -7.50 -6.04
C ASN A 106 -7.34 -6.74 -7.04
N SER A 107 -8.16 -7.47 -7.82
CA SER A 107 -9.09 -6.88 -8.78
C SER A 107 -10.21 -6.11 -8.08
N SER A 108 -10.74 -6.63 -6.97
CA SER A 108 -11.76 -5.96 -6.17
C SER A 108 -11.23 -4.64 -5.59
N LEU A 109 -10.06 -4.66 -4.94
CA LEU A 109 -9.42 -3.45 -4.41
C LEU A 109 -9.17 -2.42 -5.52
N MET A 110 -8.71 -2.86 -6.69
CA MET A 110 -8.48 -1.98 -7.83
C MET A 110 -9.79 -1.30 -8.30
N GLN A 111 -10.89 -2.06 -8.40
CA GLN A 111 -12.19 -1.51 -8.80
C GLN A 111 -12.75 -0.51 -7.79
N ILE A 112 -12.48 -0.72 -6.49
CA ILE A 112 -12.85 0.24 -5.45
C ILE A 112 -12.03 1.51 -5.63
N ILE A 113 -10.70 1.41 -5.68
CA ILE A 113 -9.79 2.57 -5.78
C ILE A 113 -10.07 3.38 -7.06
N PHE A 114 -10.41 2.74 -8.18
CA PHE A 114 -10.75 3.43 -9.43
C PHE A 114 -11.96 4.37 -9.31
N LYS A 115 -12.85 4.13 -8.34
CA LYS A 115 -14.02 4.96 -8.09
C LYS A 115 -13.74 6.10 -7.10
N GLN A 116 -12.63 6.03 -6.35
CA GLN A 116 -12.25 7.04 -5.36
C GLN A 116 -11.63 8.26 -6.05
N SER A 117 -12.01 9.47 -5.62
CA SER A 117 -11.50 10.72 -6.19
C SER A 117 -9.97 10.87 -6.15
N PRO A 118 -9.23 10.41 -5.10
CA PRO A 118 -7.77 10.60 -5.07
C PRO A 118 -7.04 9.93 -6.21
N TYR A 119 -7.55 8.78 -6.68
CA TYR A 119 -7.00 8.10 -7.85
C TYR A 119 -7.64 8.60 -9.15
N ARG A 120 -8.97 8.65 -9.21
CA ARG A 120 -9.74 8.96 -10.43
C ARG A 120 -9.39 10.33 -11.01
N ASP A 121 -9.26 11.34 -10.16
CA ASP A 121 -9.11 12.73 -10.61
C ASP A 121 -7.66 13.03 -11.04
N VAL A 122 -6.72 12.19 -10.62
CA VAL A 122 -5.28 12.33 -10.89
C VAL A 122 -4.82 11.40 -12.01
N TYR A 123 -5.50 10.25 -12.21
CA TYR A 123 -5.17 9.29 -13.24
C TYR A 123 -5.33 9.89 -14.64
N GLN A 124 -4.25 9.84 -15.41
CA GLN A 124 -4.26 10.20 -16.82
C GLN A 124 -3.46 9.17 -17.60
N LYS A 125 -4.05 8.66 -18.69
CA LYS A 125 -3.41 7.65 -19.53
C LYS A 125 -2.04 8.13 -20.01
N TYR A 126 -1.01 7.31 -19.80
CA TYR A 126 0.41 7.58 -20.13
C TYR A 126 1.16 8.56 -19.21
N PHE A 127 0.51 9.07 -18.16
CA PHE A 127 1.17 9.91 -17.15
C PHE A 127 1.21 9.18 -15.80
N HIS A 128 2.27 9.42 -15.03
CA HIS A 128 2.44 8.88 -13.68
C HIS A 128 2.22 9.99 -12.65
N ASN A 129 1.04 10.60 -12.70
CA ASN A 129 0.69 11.69 -11.81
C ASN A 129 0.70 11.22 -10.35
N THR A 130 1.13 12.08 -9.43
CA THR A 130 1.25 11.75 -8.01
C THR A 130 -0.09 11.98 -7.30
N ILE A 131 -0.57 10.96 -6.59
CA ILE A 131 -1.68 11.09 -5.64
C ILE A 131 -1.12 11.82 -4.41
N SER A 132 -1.63 13.01 -4.13
CA SER A 132 -1.13 13.82 -3.02
C SER A 132 -1.65 13.32 -1.67
N ASN A 133 -0.81 13.39 -0.63
CA ASN A 133 -1.24 13.05 0.74
C ASN A 133 -2.42 13.91 1.20
N LYS A 134 -2.50 15.16 0.75
CA LYS A 134 -3.63 16.04 1.07
C LYS A 134 -4.93 15.48 0.50
N THR A 135 -4.97 15.20 -0.81
CA THR A 135 -6.14 14.63 -1.47
C THR A 135 -6.55 13.28 -0.87
N LEU A 136 -5.56 12.44 -0.53
CA LEU A 136 -5.82 11.16 0.11
C LEU A 136 -6.45 11.34 1.49
N LYS A 137 -5.89 12.24 2.31
CA LYS A 137 -6.41 12.56 3.64
C LYS A 137 -7.83 13.13 3.58
N ASP A 138 -8.02 14.18 2.77
CA ASP A 138 -9.30 14.88 2.65
C ASP A 138 -10.42 13.90 2.26
N PHE A 139 -10.15 12.94 1.35
CA PHE A 139 -11.14 11.93 0.95
C PHE A 139 -11.50 10.95 2.08
N PHE A 140 -10.52 10.42 2.80
CA PHE A 140 -10.77 9.40 3.84
C PHE A 140 -11.15 10.01 5.22
N GLU A 141 -11.03 11.32 5.41
CA GLU A 141 -11.60 12.02 6.59
C GLU A 141 -13.11 12.31 6.44
N GLU A 142 -13.62 12.35 5.20
CA GLU A 142 -15.03 12.66 4.89
C GLU A 142 -15.93 11.41 4.76
N GLU A 143 -15.36 10.20 4.62
CA GLU A 143 -16.09 8.91 4.64
C GLU A 143 -16.34 8.38 6.07
#